data_AF-A0A1H3HZW2-F1
#
_entry.id   AF-A0A1H3HZW2-F1
#
_cell.length_a   1.000
_cell.length_b   1.000
_cell.length_c   1.000
_cell.angle_alpha   90.00
_cell.angle_beta   90.00
_cell.angle_gamma   90.00
#
_symmetry.space_group_name_H-M   'P 1'
#
loop_
_entity.id
_entity.type
_entity.pdbx_description
1 polymer ?
#
loop_
_entity_poly.entity_id
_entity_poly.type
_entity_poly.pdbx_seq_one_letter_code
_entity_poly.pdbx_strand_id
1 'polypeptide(L)'
;MYGYCSEEDEISQLLSGFSKFHAESAGIKNTRYCDVISEGGDREFNGHHIMMAIKETEIDKRNPNKTIDEVEKELMEVFNLNQIIWIPECSYDDDHSYSGPIPSSDGSFHSFRAASANGHIDEICRFASEDTILIAHISDEEARNNKLLSLSKGRLDKAFDAVKTAKNFDGKPFNVLKMPVPEPIYIDITPQDDAYIHWREAREGMNGTLLDGTPFPPDTINVLPAMSYCNFLIANNVVVAQKYYEEGMSELIKAKDEAALKVLISAFPNHHIVQVNPLALNLYGGGIHCHTRNIPMVTNKP
;
A
#
# COMPACT_ATOMS: atom_id res chain seq x y z
N MET A 1 10.03 -10.54 -8.78
CA MET A 1 9.64 -10.42 -7.36
C MET A 1 8.59 -11.49 -7.10
N TYR A 2 8.57 -12.14 -5.92
CA TYR A 2 7.68 -13.29 -5.68
C TYR A 2 6.22 -12.91 -5.99
N GLY A 3 5.54 -13.67 -6.88
CA GLY A 3 4.19 -13.34 -7.37
C GLY A 3 4.11 -12.52 -8.67
N TYR A 4 5.21 -11.91 -9.13
CA TYR A 4 5.30 -11.27 -10.46
C TYR A 4 5.87 -12.19 -11.55
N CYS A 5 6.71 -13.14 -11.15
CA CYS A 5 7.38 -14.09 -12.04
C CYS A 5 7.06 -15.52 -11.59
N SER A 6 7.25 -16.52 -12.47
CA SER A 6 7.03 -17.92 -12.11
C SER A 6 7.99 -18.36 -10.98
N GLU A 7 7.69 -19.48 -10.32
CA GLU A 7 8.59 -20.06 -9.31
C GLU A 7 9.93 -20.53 -9.92
N GLU A 8 9.94 -20.80 -11.22
CA GLU A 8 11.13 -21.20 -11.98
C GLU A 8 12.02 -20.01 -12.37
N ASP A 9 11.52 -18.77 -12.23
CA ASP A 9 12.27 -17.56 -12.54
C ASP A 9 13.49 -17.38 -11.61
N GLU A 10 14.62 -16.96 -12.17
CA GLU A 10 15.89 -16.82 -11.44
C GLU A 10 15.76 -15.85 -10.25
N ILE A 11 15.04 -14.74 -10.42
CA ILE A 11 14.83 -13.76 -9.35
C ILE A 11 13.92 -14.36 -8.27
N SER A 12 12.85 -15.07 -8.66
CA SER A 12 11.98 -15.78 -7.70
C SER A 12 12.78 -16.78 -6.86
N GLN A 13 13.66 -17.57 -7.48
CA GLN A 13 14.51 -18.53 -6.78
C GLN A 13 15.50 -17.85 -5.84
N LEU A 14 16.16 -16.78 -6.28
CA LEU A 14 17.07 -15.99 -5.44
C LEU A 14 16.36 -15.40 -4.22
N LEU A 15 15.17 -14.83 -4.44
CA LEU A 15 14.37 -14.21 -3.37
C LEU A 15 13.78 -15.23 -2.39
N SER A 16 13.53 -16.47 -2.81
CA SER A 16 13.01 -17.53 -1.94
C SER A 16 13.87 -17.75 -0.68
N GLY A 17 15.20 -17.55 -0.79
CA GLY A 17 16.14 -17.68 0.31
C GLY A 17 16.20 -16.48 1.26
N PHE A 18 15.68 -15.31 0.85
CA PHE A 18 15.83 -14.06 1.61
C PHE A 18 15.17 -14.14 2.99
N SER A 19 13.96 -14.70 3.09
CA SER A 19 13.25 -14.85 4.36
C SER A 19 14.03 -15.69 5.36
N LYS A 20 14.68 -16.76 4.89
CA LYS A 20 15.53 -17.62 5.73
C LYS A 20 16.80 -16.88 6.18
N PHE A 21 17.48 -16.23 5.24
CA PHE A 21 18.66 -15.41 5.53
C PHE A 21 18.36 -14.32 6.57
N HIS A 22 17.24 -13.60 6.41
CA HIS A 22 16.84 -12.54 7.34
C HIS A 22 16.46 -13.09 8.71
N ALA A 23 15.76 -14.23 8.77
CA ALA A 23 15.48 -14.91 10.04
C ALA A 23 16.79 -15.27 10.77
N GLU A 24 17.76 -15.88 10.07
CA GLU A 24 19.06 -16.23 10.62
C GLU A 24 19.85 -15.01 11.10
N SER A 25 19.85 -13.90 10.34
CA SER A 25 20.54 -12.67 10.73
C SER A 25 19.91 -11.98 11.94
N ALA A 26 18.60 -12.17 12.15
CA ALA A 26 17.88 -11.73 13.34
C ALA A 26 17.97 -12.73 14.52
N GLY A 27 18.66 -13.85 14.36
CA GLY A 27 18.78 -14.89 15.39
C GLY A 27 17.52 -15.75 15.59
N ILE A 28 16.59 -15.71 14.64
CA ILE A 28 15.34 -16.47 14.65
C ILE A 28 15.60 -17.88 14.10
N LYS A 29 15.43 -18.90 14.94
CA LYS A 29 15.67 -20.31 14.59
C LYS A 29 14.39 -21.09 14.24
N ASN A 30 13.25 -20.63 14.74
CA ASN A 30 11.98 -21.29 14.54
C ASN A 30 11.21 -20.54 13.45
N THR A 31 11.11 -21.14 12.28
CA THR A 31 10.33 -20.63 11.16
C THR A 31 9.19 -21.58 10.84
N ARG A 32 8.02 -21.04 10.50
CA ARG A 32 6.88 -21.78 9.97
C ARG A 32 6.75 -21.44 8.48
N TYR A 33 6.59 -22.46 7.65
CA TYR A 33 6.22 -22.27 6.25
C TYR A 33 4.75 -21.82 6.18
N CYS A 34 4.46 -20.86 5.31
CA CYS A 34 3.12 -20.36 5.04
C CYS A 34 2.78 -20.73 3.60
N ASP A 35 1.71 -21.50 3.40
CA ASP A 35 1.27 -21.94 2.06
C ASP A 35 0.34 -20.91 1.39
N VAL A 36 0.66 -19.62 1.53
CA VAL A 36 -0.03 -18.48 0.93
C VAL A 36 1.02 -17.51 0.40
N ILE A 37 0.88 -17.11 -0.86
CA ILE A 37 1.71 -16.06 -1.48
C ILE A 37 1.19 -14.72 -0.95
N SER A 38 2.03 -13.98 -0.21
CA SER A 38 1.62 -12.73 0.43
C SER A 38 2.84 -11.87 0.75
N GLU A 39 2.66 -10.55 0.74
CA GLU A 39 3.67 -9.55 1.02
C GLU A 39 3.52 -8.93 2.43
N GLY A 40 4.57 -8.27 2.91
CA GLY A 40 4.50 -7.56 4.19
C GLY A 40 3.51 -6.38 4.15
N GLY A 41 3.49 -5.65 3.04
CA GLY A 41 2.68 -4.43 2.89
C GLY A 41 1.18 -4.67 2.80
N ASP A 42 0.73 -5.86 2.37
CA ASP A 42 -0.70 -6.18 2.28
C ASP A 42 -1.29 -6.79 3.57
N ARG A 43 -0.50 -6.83 4.64
CA ARG A 43 -0.95 -7.33 5.95
C ARG A 43 -0.69 -6.31 7.03
N GLU A 44 -1.75 -5.97 7.75
CA GLU A 44 -1.69 -5.02 8.85
C GLU A 44 -2.26 -5.64 10.13
N PHE A 45 -1.53 -5.53 11.24
CA PHE A 45 -1.87 -6.20 12.50
C PHE A 45 -2.15 -5.18 13.60
N ASN A 46 -3.19 -5.41 14.40
CA ASN A 46 -3.51 -4.52 15.53
C ASN A 46 -2.69 -4.84 16.80
N GLY A 47 -1.94 -5.94 16.79
CA GLY A 47 -1.21 -6.44 17.97
C GLY A 47 -2.04 -7.28 18.94
N HIS A 48 -3.32 -7.54 18.63
CA HIS A 48 -4.28 -8.24 19.48
C HIS A 48 -5.18 -9.17 18.65
N HIS A 49 -4.57 -10.18 18.01
CA HIS A 49 -5.25 -11.26 17.27
C HIS A 49 -6.15 -10.82 16.10
N ILE A 50 -6.01 -9.59 15.58
CA ILE A 50 -6.77 -9.10 14.42
C ILE A 50 -5.81 -8.61 13.33
N MET A 51 -6.10 -9.00 12.09
CA MET A 51 -5.40 -8.53 10.90
C MET A 51 -6.38 -7.82 9.94
N MET A 52 -5.89 -6.86 9.17
CA MET A 52 -6.54 -6.33 7.96
C MET A 52 -5.72 -6.72 6.74
N ALA A 53 -6.40 -7.06 5.64
CA ALA A 53 -5.79 -7.32 4.34
C ALA A 53 -6.78 -7.00 3.20
N ILE A 54 -6.27 -6.80 1.99
CA ILE A 54 -7.12 -6.59 0.81
C ILE A 54 -7.45 -7.95 0.18
N LYS A 55 -8.75 -8.25 0.11
CA LYS A 55 -9.28 -9.51 -0.41
C LYS A 55 -8.87 -9.74 -1.88
N GLU A 56 -9.09 -8.75 -2.73
CA GLU A 56 -8.70 -8.81 -4.15
C GLU A 56 -7.20 -9.13 -4.30
N THR A 57 -6.35 -8.56 -3.45
CA THR A 57 -4.90 -8.72 -3.53
C THR A 57 -4.46 -10.09 -3.02
N GLU A 58 -4.79 -10.44 -1.78
CA GLU A 58 -4.42 -11.74 -1.19
C GLU A 58 -5.00 -12.92 -1.97
N ILE A 59 -6.21 -12.80 -2.53
CA ILE A 59 -6.90 -13.94 -3.16
C ILE A 59 -6.77 -13.88 -4.67
N ASP A 60 -7.40 -12.91 -5.31
CA ASP A 60 -7.57 -12.91 -6.76
C ASP A 60 -6.23 -12.68 -7.49
N LYS A 61 -5.37 -11.81 -6.93
CA LYS A 61 -4.06 -11.49 -7.53
C LYS A 61 -2.96 -12.46 -7.12
N ARG A 62 -2.87 -12.87 -5.85
CA ARG A 62 -1.75 -13.68 -5.34
C ARG A 62 -2.02 -15.17 -5.27
N ASN A 63 -3.25 -15.56 -4.91
CA ASN A 63 -3.60 -16.96 -4.67
C ASN A 63 -4.83 -17.39 -5.49
N PRO A 64 -4.85 -17.19 -6.82
CA PRO A 64 -6.06 -17.43 -7.66
C PRO A 64 -6.52 -18.90 -7.68
N ASN A 65 -5.67 -19.83 -7.22
CA ASN A 65 -5.98 -21.25 -7.13
C ASN A 65 -6.48 -21.69 -5.74
N LYS A 66 -6.61 -20.76 -4.77
CA LYS A 66 -7.09 -21.02 -3.41
C LYS A 66 -8.40 -20.27 -3.16
N THR A 67 -9.25 -20.85 -2.34
CA THR A 67 -10.48 -20.21 -1.85
C THR A 67 -10.18 -19.23 -0.71
N ILE A 68 -11.10 -18.30 -0.45
CA ILE A 68 -10.99 -17.39 0.71
C ILE A 68 -10.85 -18.16 2.03
N ASP A 69 -11.59 -19.25 2.21
CA ASP A 69 -11.56 -20.04 3.45
C ASP A 69 -10.19 -20.72 3.66
N GLU A 70 -9.55 -21.16 2.58
CA GLU A 70 -8.21 -21.76 2.64
C GLU A 70 -7.14 -20.71 3.00
N VAL A 71 -7.20 -19.53 2.37
CA VAL A 71 -6.28 -18.41 2.66
C VAL A 71 -6.49 -17.90 4.09
N GLU A 72 -7.74 -17.65 4.49
CA GLU A 72 -8.10 -17.19 5.83
C GLU A 72 -7.61 -18.17 6.90
N LYS A 73 -7.87 -19.47 6.72
CA LYS A 73 -7.42 -20.50 7.66
C LYS A 73 -5.90 -20.49 7.83
N GLU A 74 -5.14 -20.49 6.74
CA GLU A 74 -3.67 -20.51 6.81
C GLU A 74 -3.14 -19.25 7.51
N LEU A 75 -3.64 -18.07 7.15
CA LEU A 75 -3.22 -16.80 7.77
C LEU A 75 -3.59 -16.74 9.25
N MET A 76 -4.79 -17.20 9.63
CA MET A 76 -5.20 -17.26 11.03
C MET A 76 -4.31 -18.19 11.85
N GLU A 77 -3.94 -19.37 11.33
CA GLU A 77 -3.07 -20.32 12.01
C GLU A 77 -1.62 -19.85 12.11
N VAL A 78 -1.08 -19.25 11.04
CA VAL A 78 0.32 -18.77 10.99
C VAL A 78 0.52 -17.57 11.91
N PHE A 79 -0.45 -16.65 11.95
CA PHE A 79 -0.35 -15.40 12.72
C PHE A 79 -1.08 -15.42 14.06
N ASN A 80 -1.69 -16.55 14.44
CA ASN A 80 -2.43 -16.71 15.69
C ASN A 80 -3.54 -15.64 15.83
N LEU A 81 -4.41 -15.56 14.82
CA LEU A 81 -5.48 -14.57 14.73
C LEU A 81 -6.84 -15.18 15.12
N ASN A 82 -7.73 -14.32 15.59
CA ASN A 82 -9.15 -14.63 15.81
C ASN A 82 -10.05 -14.03 14.72
N GLN A 83 -9.56 -13.02 14.00
CA GLN A 83 -10.34 -12.32 12.97
C GLN A 83 -9.41 -11.75 11.90
N ILE A 84 -9.87 -11.83 10.64
CA ILE A 84 -9.35 -11.03 9.54
C ILE A 84 -10.46 -10.08 9.08
N ILE A 85 -10.15 -8.80 8.99
CA ILE A 85 -11.03 -7.79 8.38
C ILE A 85 -10.64 -7.68 6.91
N TRP A 86 -11.47 -8.25 6.05
CA TRP A 86 -11.25 -8.22 4.60
C TRP A 86 -11.73 -6.91 4.00
N ILE A 87 -10.79 -6.09 3.52
CA ILE A 87 -11.08 -4.95 2.67
C ILE A 87 -11.34 -5.45 1.25
N PRO A 88 -12.44 -5.05 0.57
CA PRO A 88 -12.81 -5.68 -0.70
C PRO A 88 -11.79 -5.51 -1.82
N GLU A 89 -11.32 -4.28 -2.03
CA GLU A 89 -10.45 -3.88 -3.15
C GLU A 89 -9.55 -2.71 -2.73
N CYS A 90 -8.43 -2.53 -3.44
CA CYS A 90 -7.47 -1.44 -3.24
C CYS A 90 -7.99 -0.08 -3.74
N SER A 91 -7.24 1.02 -3.60
CA SER A 91 -7.59 2.27 -4.29
C SER A 91 -7.37 2.13 -5.80
N TYR A 92 -8.01 2.96 -6.63
CA TYR A 92 -7.86 2.86 -8.09
C TYR A 92 -6.45 3.27 -8.53
N ASP A 93 -5.86 4.25 -7.86
CA ASP A 93 -4.52 4.76 -8.12
C ASP A 93 -3.40 3.78 -7.75
N ASP A 94 -3.63 2.84 -6.83
CA ASP A 94 -2.65 1.81 -6.45
C ASP A 94 -2.86 0.44 -7.13
N ASP A 95 -3.75 0.36 -8.12
CA ASP A 95 -3.90 -0.85 -8.94
C ASP A 95 -2.60 -1.20 -9.69
N HIS A 96 -2.53 -2.36 -10.34
CA HIS A 96 -1.30 -2.82 -11.00
C HIS A 96 -0.69 -1.76 -11.94
N SER A 97 0.63 -1.55 -11.88
CA SER A 97 1.33 -0.44 -12.57
C SER A 97 1.04 -0.38 -14.09
N TYR A 98 0.83 -1.55 -14.70
CA TYR A 98 0.57 -1.69 -16.14
C TYR A 98 -0.92 -1.85 -16.50
N SER A 99 -1.84 -1.50 -15.61
CA SER A 99 -3.29 -1.50 -15.86
C SER A 99 -3.76 -0.15 -16.43
N GLY A 100 -3.69 -0.07 -17.77
CA GLY A 100 -4.16 1.04 -18.60
C GLY A 100 -3.46 2.38 -18.38
N PRO A 101 -3.71 3.37 -19.25
CA PRO A 101 -3.55 4.76 -18.86
C PRO A 101 -4.59 5.10 -17.78
N ILE A 102 -4.24 6.01 -16.88
CA ILE A 102 -5.08 6.56 -15.83
C ILE A 102 -5.44 8.02 -16.15
N PRO A 103 -6.45 8.61 -15.49
CA PRO A 103 -6.72 10.02 -15.63
C PRO A 103 -5.50 10.86 -15.28
N SER A 104 -5.26 11.86 -16.11
CA SER A 104 -4.20 12.88 -15.97
C SER A 104 -4.76 14.10 -15.24
N SER A 105 -3.94 15.13 -15.01
CA SER A 105 -4.38 16.35 -14.32
C SER A 105 -5.55 17.07 -15.01
N ASP A 106 -5.71 16.91 -16.32
CA ASP A 106 -6.82 17.46 -17.11
C ASP A 106 -8.04 16.52 -17.22
N GLY A 107 -7.98 15.35 -16.59
CA GLY A 107 -9.03 14.32 -16.60
C GLY A 107 -9.04 13.41 -17.83
N SER A 108 -8.17 13.62 -18.81
CA SER A 108 -8.01 12.71 -19.96
C SER A 108 -7.10 11.53 -19.59
N PHE A 109 -7.25 10.40 -20.29
CA PHE A 109 -6.54 9.15 -19.96
C PHE A 109 -5.23 9.04 -20.76
N HIS A 110 -4.15 9.66 -20.26
CA HIS A 110 -2.81 9.61 -20.88
C HIS A 110 -1.65 9.53 -19.88
N SER A 111 -1.91 9.62 -18.57
CA SER A 111 -0.93 9.30 -17.53
C SER A 111 -0.88 7.81 -17.26
N PHE A 112 0.16 7.35 -16.57
CA PHE A 112 0.31 5.95 -16.12
C PHE A 112 0.64 5.91 -14.64
N ARG A 113 0.48 4.77 -13.98
CA ARG A 113 1.08 4.57 -12.64
C ARG A 113 2.58 4.38 -12.84
N ALA A 114 3.40 4.99 -11.99
CA ALA A 114 4.85 4.78 -12.00
C ALA A 114 5.13 3.33 -11.54
N ALA A 115 5.31 3.11 -10.25
CA ALA A 115 5.22 1.77 -9.66
C ALA A 115 4.17 1.85 -8.56
N SER A 116 3.16 0.98 -8.61
CA SER A 116 2.20 0.83 -7.52
C SER A 116 2.70 -0.18 -6.49
N ALA A 117 2.14 -0.13 -5.28
CA ALA A 117 2.25 -1.23 -4.32
C ALA A 117 1.35 -2.41 -4.74
N ASN A 118 0.71 -2.35 -5.91
CA ASN A 118 -0.15 -3.38 -6.49
C ASN A 118 -1.36 -3.74 -5.61
N GLY A 119 -1.89 -2.71 -4.95
CA GLY A 119 -3.10 -2.78 -4.16
C GLY A 119 -2.85 -3.32 -2.76
N HIS A 120 -1.83 -2.80 -2.07
CA HIS A 120 -1.52 -3.21 -0.69
C HIS A 120 -2.35 -2.43 0.34
N ILE A 121 -2.70 -3.10 1.45
CA ILE A 121 -3.46 -2.48 2.56
C ILE A 121 -2.73 -1.27 3.16
N ASP A 122 -1.40 -1.28 3.22
CA ASP A 122 -0.60 -0.19 3.83
C ASP A 122 -0.70 1.15 3.10
N GLU A 123 -1.15 1.16 1.85
CA GLU A 123 -1.47 2.37 1.09
C GLU A 123 -2.82 3.00 1.50
N ILE A 124 -3.76 2.23 2.07
CA ILE A 124 -5.11 2.74 2.33
C ILE A 124 -5.58 2.61 3.78
N CYS A 125 -5.05 1.69 4.59
CA CYS A 125 -5.59 1.39 5.90
C CYS A 125 -4.51 0.88 6.88
N ARG A 126 -4.45 1.47 8.09
CA ARG A 126 -3.44 1.15 9.11
C ARG A 126 -4.07 1.01 10.50
N PHE A 127 -3.50 0.16 11.35
CA PHE A 127 -3.79 0.23 12.79
C PHE A 127 -2.87 1.28 13.44
N ALA A 128 -3.44 2.22 14.21
CA ALA A 128 -2.65 3.07 15.11
C ALA A 128 -2.56 2.52 16.52
N SER A 129 -3.49 1.65 16.90
CA SER A 129 -3.49 0.90 18.15
C SER A 129 -4.37 -0.34 17.99
N GLU A 130 -4.51 -1.12 19.06
CA GLU A 130 -5.39 -2.30 19.10
C GLU A 130 -6.84 -1.99 18.66
N ASP A 131 -7.30 -0.76 18.91
CA ASP A 131 -8.70 -0.33 18.72
C ASP A 131 -8.88 0.88 17.78
N THR A 132 -7.80 1.43 17.22
CA THR A 132 -7.88 2.60 16.32
C THR A 132 -7.36 2.26 14.93
N ILE A 133 -8.19 2.52 13.93
CA ILE A 133 -7.90 2.35 12.51
C ILE A 133 -7.78 3.72 11.84
N LEU A 134 -6.76 3.90 11.00
CA LEU A 134 -6.65 5.02 10.06
C LEU A 134 -7.01 4.50 8.69
N ILE A 135 -7.85 5.22 7.95
CA ILE A 135 -8.26 4.82 6.61
C ILE A 135 -8.31 6.01 5.67
N ALA A 136 -7.74 5.84 4.48
CA ALA A 136 -7.74 6.80 3.39
C ALA A 136 -9.18 7.18 3.02
N HIS A 137 -9.41 8.48 2.83
CA HIS A 137 -10.75 9.01 2.61
C HIS A 137 -10.74 10.14 1.58
N ILE A 138 -11.70 10.07 0.66
CA ILE A 138 -11.98 11.08 -0.37
C ILE A 138 -13.38 11.64 -0.13
N SER A 139 -13.45 12.97 0.02
CA SER A 139 -14.72 13.68 0.13
C SER A 139 -15.47 13.74 -1.20
N ASP A 140 -16.78 13.98 -1.13
CA ASP A 140 -17.63 14.16 -2.31
C ASP A 140 -17.24 15.40 -3.13
N GLU A 141 -16.59 16.40 -2.52
CA GLU A 141 -16.07 17.56 -3.23
C GLU A 141 -14.84 17.21 -4.05
N GLU A 142 -13.86 16.52 -3.46
CA GLU A 142 -12.65 16.08 -4.14
C GLU A 142 -12.96 15.15 -5.31
N ALA A 143 -13.86 14.18 -5.10
CA ALA A 143 -14.28 13.26 -6.15
C ALA A 143 -15.01 13.97 -7.30
N ARG A 144 -15.74 15.07 -7.04
CA ARG A 144 -16.37 15.85 -8.12
C ARG A 144 -15.35 16.64 -8.94
N ASN A 145 -14.27 17.08 -8.29
CA ASN A 145 -13.30 17.99 -8.90
C ASN A 145 -12.11 17.27 -9.55
N ASN A 146 -11.85 16.00 -9.19
CA ASN A 146 -10.73 15.23 -9.71
C ASN A 146 -11.16 13.83 -10.17
N LYS A 147 -10.91 13.53 -11.46
CA LYS A 147 -11.35 12.28 -12.10
C LYS A 147 -10.68 11.05 -11.51
N LEU A 148 -9.40 11.12 -11.16
CA LEU A 148 -8.68 10.02 -10.51
C LEU A 148 -9.29 9.73 -9.13
N LEU A 149 -9.46 10.78 -8.31
CA LEU A 149 -10.05 10.66 -6.97
C LEU A 149 -11.49 10.13 -7.02
N SER A 150 -12.26 10.50 -8.06
CA SER A 150 -13.60 9.93 -8.29
C SER A 150 -13.59 8.42 -8.46
N LEU A 151 -12.56 7.86 -9.11
CA LEU A 151 -12.45 6.42 -9.35
C LEU A 151 -12.03 5.69 -8.07
N SER A 152 -11.12 6.27 -7.27
CA SER A 152 -10.71 5.69 -5.98
C SER A 152 -11.79 5.80 -4.91
N LYS A 153 -12.65 6.84 -4.95
CA LYS A 153 -13.66 7.07 -3.90
C LYS A 153 -14.57 5.87 -3.67
N GLY A 154 -15.13 5.29 -4.73
CA GLY A 154 -16.05 4.15 -4.59
C GLY A 154 -15.40 2.93 -3.93
N ARG A 155 -14.10 2.72 -4.17
CA ARG A 155 -13.30 1.66 -3.55
C ARG A 155 -13.04 1.96 -2.07
N LEU A 156 -12.63 3.20 -1.76
CA LEU A 156 -12.37 3.64 -0.39
C LEU A 156 -13.63 3.70 0.49
N ASP A 157 -14.79 4.03 -0.07
CA ASP A 157 -16.07 4.02 0.66
C ASP A 157 -16.44 2.58 1.08
N LYS A 158 -16.21 1.57 0.22
CA LYS A 158 -16.38 0.15 0.58
C LYS A 158 -15.38 -0.30 1.65
N ALA A 159 -14.13 0.15 1.56
CA ALA A 159 -13.13 -0.11 2.59
C ALA A 159 -13.53 0.50 3.94
N PHE A 160 -14.08 1.72 3.93
CA PHE A 160 -14.62 2.38 5.11
C PHE A 160 -15.79 1.61 5.73
N ASP A 161 -16.71 1.10 4.92
CA ASP A 161 -17.82 0.27 5.40
C ASP A 161 -17.34 -1.04 6.04
N ALA A 162 -16.30 -1.68 5.49
CA ALA A 162 -15.71 -2.88 6.07
C ALA A 162 -15.12 -2.63 7.47
N VAL A 163 -14.29 -1.59 7.64
CA VAL A 163 -13.69 -1.28 8.96
C VAL A 163 -14.71 -0.77 9.97
N LYS A 164 -15.72 -0.02 9.51
CA LYS A 164 -16.77 0.54 10.38
C LYS A 164 -17.72 -0.52 10.94
N THR A 165 -17.94 -1.59 10.17
CA THR A 165 -18.83 -2.70 10.59
C THR A 165 -18.09 -3.73 11.44
N ALA A 166 -16.77 -3.85 11.28
CA ALA A 166 -15.93 -4.73 12.06
C ALA A 166 -15.99 -4.44 13.58
N LYS A 167 -15.73 -5.48 14.37
CA LYS A 167 -15.63 -5.39 15.83
C LYS A 167 -14.21 -5.73 16.28
N ASN A 168 -13.78 -5.09 17.35
CA ASN A 168 -12.55 -5.42 18.05
C ASN A 168 -12.76 -6.67 18.91
N PHE A 169 -11.71 -7.07 19.63
CA PHE A 169 -11.73 -8.25 20.50
C PHE A 169 -12.83 -8.19 21.59
N ASP A 170 -13.14 -7.00 22.09
CA ASP A 170 -14.23 -6.75 23.06
C ASP A 170 -15.64 -6.80 22.46
N GLY A 171 -15.78 -7.00 21.14
CA GLY A 171 -17.06 -6.90 20.43
C GLY A 171 -17.55 -5.45 20.21
N LYS A 172 -16.70 -4.45 20.45
CA LYS A 172 -17.00 -3.02 20.24
C LYS A 172 -16.56 -2.57 18.84
N PRO A 173 -17.15 -1.50 18.27
CA PRO A 173 -16.64 -0.89 17.04
C PRO A 173 -15.24 -0.30 17.25
N PHE A 174 -14.41 -0.31 16.21
CA PHE A 174 -13.15 0.42 16.20
C PHE A 174 -13.36 1.94 16.20
N ASN A 175 -12.41 2.67 16.76
CA ASN A 175 -12.28 4.11 16.51
C ASN A 175 -11.65 4.31 15.12
N VAL A 176 -12.41 4.85 14.17
CA VAL A 176 -11.96 5.00 12.78
C VAL A 176 -11.64 6.46 12.48
N LEU A 177 -10.36 6.75 12.22
CA LEU A 177 -9.86 8.06 11.81
C LEU A 177 -9.72 8.12 10.29
N LYS A 178 -10.30 9.16 9.69
CA LYS A 178 -10.19 9.40 8.25
C LYS A 178 -8.87 10.12 7.96
N MET A 179 -7.98 9.45 7.23
CA MET A 179 -6.77 10.02 6.68
C MET A 179 -7.07 10.64 5.31
N PRO A 180 -6.72 11.90 5.02
CA PRO A 180 -6.84 12.42 3.65
C PRO A 180 -5.99 11.60 2.68
N VAL A 181 -6.35 11.57 1.40
CA VAL A 181 -5.44 11.15 0.33
C VAL A 181 -4.59 12.33 -0.18
N PRO A 182 -3.37 12.12 -0.69
CA PRO A 182 -2.58 13.17 -1.35
C PRO A 182 -3.34 13.80 -2.53
N GLU A 183 -3.06 15.07 -2.81
CA GLU A 183 -3.44 15.65 -4.10
C GLU A 183 -2.55 15.00 -5.18
N PRO A 184 -3.10 14.51 -6.31
CA PRO A 184 -2.30 13.84 -7.33
C PRO A 184 -1.19 14.75 -7.89
N ILE A 185 0.04 14.23 -7.88
CA ILE A 185 1.23 14.87 -8.44
C ILE A 185 1.68 13.99 -9.60
N TYR A 186 1.68 14.55 -10.80
CA TYR A 186 2.14 13.87 -12.00
C TYR A 186 3.55 14.33 -12.35
N ILE A 187 4.40 13.40 -12.75
CA ILE A 187 5.79 13.64 -13.12
C ILE A 187 6.02 13.10 -14.53
N ASP A 188 6.64 13.90 -15.37
CA ASP A 188 7.15 13.43 -16.66
C ASP A 188 8.50 12.75 -16.44
N ILE A 189 8.60 11.47 -16.83
CA ILE A 189 9.87 10.74 -16.86
C ILE A 189 10.27 10.45 -18.31
N THR A 190 11.55 10.64 -18.60
CA THR A 190 12.13 10.60 -19.94
C THR A 190 12.99 9.35 -20.14
N PRO A 191 13.35 8.96 -21.37
CA PRO A 191 14.23 7.83 -21.62
C PRO A 191 15.63 7.87 -20.98
N GLN A 192 16.01 9.01 -20.39
CA GLN A 192 17.27 9.17 -19.66
C GLN A 192 17.13 8.91 -18.15
N ASP A 193 15.90 8.85 -17.62
CA ASP A 193 15.64 8.69 -16.21
C ASP A 193 15.60 7.22 -15.80
N ASP A 194 16.21 6.89 -14.66
CA ASP A 194 16.23 5.53 -14.10
C ASP A 194 14.81 4.98 -13.91
N ALA A 195 13.86 5.83 -13.48
CA ALA A 195 12.46 5.45 -13.32
C ALA A 195 11.79 5.05 -14.64
N TYR A 196 12.13 5.70 -15.75
CA TYR A 196 11.62 5.33 -17.08
C TYR A 196 12.17 3.99 -17.51
N ILE A 197 13.48 3.79 -17.34
CA ILE A 197 14.16 2.54 -17.68
C ILE A 197 13.50 1.39 -16.92
N HIS A 198 13.36 1.55 -15.60
CA HIS A 198 12.71 0.55 -14.74
C HIS A 198 11.27 0.25 -15.17
N TRP A 199 10.45 1.28 -15.42
CA TRP A 199 9.07 1.10 -15.89
C TRP A 199 8.99 0.37 -17.23
N ARG A 200 9.97 0.58 -18.12
CA ARG A 200 10.01 -0.03 -19.45
C ARG A 200 10.51 -1.47 -19.46
N GLU A 201 11.15 -1.96 -18.39
CA GLU A 201 11.68 -3.34 -18.31
C GLU A 201 10.59 -4.39 -18.55
N ALA A 202 9.36 -4.14 -18.11
CA ALA A 202 8.25 -5.09 -18.32
C ALA A 202 7.80 -5.22 -19.78
N ARG A 203 8.16 -4.27 -20.67
CA ARG A 203 7.64 -4.21 -22.04
C ARG A 203 7.90 -5.49 -22.84
N GLU A 204 9.10 -6.05 -22.73
CA GLU A 204 9.47 -7.26 -23.48
C GLU A 204 8.67 -8.47 -22.99
N GLY A 205 8.57 -8.65 -21.67
CA GLY A 205 7.75 -9.71 -21.07
C GLY A 205 6.24 -9.57 -21.32
N MET A 206 5.78 -8.35 -21.63
CA MET A 206 4.38 -8.04 -21.92
C MET A 206 4.05 -7.94 -23.42
N ASN A 207 4.93 -8.43 -24.31
CA ASN A 207 4.73 -8.40 -25.76
C ASN A 207 4.48 -6.99 -26.34
N GLY A 208 5.00 -5.95 -25.69
CA GLY A 208 4.91 -4.56 -26.17
C GLY A 208 3.60 -3.83 -25.86
N THR A 209 2.67 -4.44 -25.13
CA THR A 209 1.39 -3.82 -24.74
C THR A 209 1.12 -3.97 -23.24
N LEU A 210 0.43 -3.00 -22.65
CA LEU A 210 -0.11 -3.05 -21.29
C LEU A 210 -1.15 -4.16 -21.14
N LEU A 211 -1.60 -4.41 -19.91
CA LEU A 211 -2.55 -5.50 -19.60
C LEU A 211 -3.90 -5.37 -20.34
N ASP A 212 -4.29 -4.15 -20.69
CA ASP A 212 -5.52 -3.86 -21.44
C ASP A 212 -5.32 -3.79 -22.97
N GLY A 213 -4.11 -4.12 -23.45
CA GLY A 213 -3.73 -4.04 -24.86
C GLY A 213 -3.27 -2.65 -25.31
N THR A 214 -3.25 -1.65 -24.44
CA THR A 214 -2.71 -0.32 -24.76
C THR A 214 -1.23 -0.44 -25.12
N PRO A 215 -0.73 0.15 -26.23
CA PRO A 215 0.70 0.14 -26.54
C PRO A 215 1.52 0.82 -25.45
N PHE A 216 2.71 0.28 -25.16
CA PHE A 216 3.66 1.00 -24.32
C PHE A 216 4.00 2.37 -24.95
N PRO A 217 3.89 3.48 -24.21
CA PRO A 217 4.22 4.81 -24.71
C PRO A 217 5.71 4.90 -25.13
N PRO A 218 6.04 5.49 -26.29
CA PRO A 218 7.38 5.42 -26.89
C PRO A 218 8.39 6.39 -26.29
N ASP A 219 7.96 7.57 -25.85
CA ASP A 219 8.79 8.71 -25.45
C ASP A 219 8.57 9.04 -23.96
N THR A 220 8.77 10.31 -23.56
CA THR A 220 8.43 10.81 -22.23
C THR A 220 7.04 10.35 -21.80
N ILE A 221 6.94 9.83 -20.58
CA ILE A 221 5.68 9.35 -20.00
C ILE A 221 5.32 10.18 -18.79
N ASN A 222 4.06 10.59 -18.74
CA ASN A 222 3.50 11.23 -17.57
C ASN A 222 3.05 10.17 -16.58
N VAL A 223 3.62 10.15 -15.38
CA VAL A 223 3.34 9.11 -14.38
C VAL A 223 2.84 9.69 -13.06
N LEU A 224 2.02 8.90 -12.38
CA LEU A 224 1.58 9.10 -11.01
C LEU A 224 2.42 8.18 -10.08
N PRO A 225 3.21 8.73 -9.16
CA PRO A 225 3.88 7.96 -8.11
C PRO A 225 2.87 7.34 -7.13
N ALA A 226 3.23 6.23 -6.47
CA ALA A 226 2.40 5.61 -5.42
C ALA A 226 2.45 6.45 -4.13
N MET A 227 1.53 7.42 -4.04
CA MET A 227 1.47 8.37 -2.93
C MET A 227 0.33 8.04 -1.98
N SER A 228 0.65 7.93 -0.70
CA SER A 228 -0.33 7.79 0.38
C SER A 228 0.10 8.57 1.63
N TYR A 229 -0.81 8.88 2.54
CA TYR A 229 -0.42 9.28 3.90
C TYR A 229 -0.51 8.12 4.90
N CYS A 230 -1.05 6.96 4.49
CA CYS A 230 -1.10 5.73 5.28
C CYS A 230 0.21 4.93 5.22
N ASN A 231 1.05 5.13 4.20
CA ASN A 231 2.33 4.43 4.05
C ASN A 231 3.46 5.02 4.95
N PHE A 232 3.14 5.27 6.22
CA PHE A 232 4.05 5.75 7.27
C PHE A 232 4.68 4.60 8.06
N LEU A 233 5.81 4.87 8.72
CA LEU A 233 6.48 3.91 9.61
C LEU A 233 6.26 4.28 11.08
N ILE A 234 5.84 3.31 11.89
CA ILE A 234 5.88 3.40 13.36
C ILE A 234 7.16 2.71 13.84
N ALA A 235 8.03 3.45 14.51
CA ALA A 235 9.29 2.96 15.07
C ALA A 235 9.42 3.41 16.53
N ASN A 236 9.04 2.51 17.45
CA ASN A 236 9.00 2.78 18.89
C ASN A 236 8.15 4.03 19.21
N ASN A 237 8.78 5.13 19.63
CA ASN A 237 8.11 6.40 19.96
C ASN A 237 8.20 7.44 18.82
N VAL A 238 8.59 7.03 17.61
CA VAL A 238 8.69 7.89 16.43
C VAL A 238 7.72 7.39 15.37
N VAL A 239 7.06 8.31 14.67
CA VAL A 239 6.32 8.02 13.45
C VAL A 239 6.97 8.79 12.30
N VAL A 240 7.51 8.07 11.32
CA VAL A 240 8.03 8.69 10.10
C VAL A 240 6.89 8.78 9.09
N ALA A 241 6.35 9.98 8.98
CA ALA A 241 5.18 10.32 8.19
C ALA A 241 5.58 10.85 6.80
N GLN A 242 4.67 10.71 5.85
CA GLN A 242 4.86 11.25 4.50
C GLN A 242 4.36 12.69 4.42
N LYS A 243 5.05 13.49 3.61
CA LYS A 243 4.63 14.84 3.18
C LYS A 243 5.04 15.05 1.72
N TYR A 244 4.34 15.90 0.98
CA TYR A 244 4.60 16.08 -0.44
C TYR A 244 4.84 17.53 -0.84
N TYR A 245 4.42 18.50 -0.01
CA TYR A 245 4.57 19.91 -0.31
C TYR A 245 6.03 20.38 -0.24
N GLU A 246 6.42 21.06 -1.31
CA GLU A 246 7.62 21.88 -1.41
C GLU A 246 7.25 23.32 -1.77
N GLU A 247 8.12 24.27 -1.44
CA GLU A 247 7.88 25.68 -1.72
C GLU A 247 7.64 25.92 -3.21
N GLY A 248 6.54 26.61 -3.53
CA GLY A 248 6.11 26.84 -4.91
C GLY A 248 5.10 25.83 -5.45
N MET A 249 4.79 24.75 -4.72
CA MET A 249 3.70 23.84 -5.06
C MET A 249 2.32 24.41 -4.69
N SER A 250 1.26 23.72 -5.14
CA SER A 250 -0.12 24.07 -4.83
C SER A 250 -0.39 24.11 -3.32
N GLU A 251 -1.11 25.13 -2.86
CA GLU A 251 -1.60 25.22 -1.48
C GLU A 251 -2.54 24.06 -1.10
N LEU A 252 -3.15 23.38 -2.08
CA LEU A 252 -3.92 22.16 -1.83
C LEU A 252 -3.01 21.03 -1.32
N ILE A 253 -1.83 20.84 -1.89
CA ILE A 253 -0.85 19.84 -1.44
C ILE A 253 -0.43 20.15 0.00
N LYS A 254 -0.13 21.42 0.29
CA LYS A 254 0.20 21.88 1.65
C LYS A 254 -0.92 21.60 2.64
N ALA A 255 -2.16 21.93 2.28
CA ALA A 255 -3.32 21.69 3.14
C ALA A 255 -3.53 20.18 3.41
N LYS A 256 -3.26 19.32 2.43
CA LYS A 256 -3.30 17.87 2.58
C LYS A 256 -2.22 17.35 3.53
N ASP A 257 -0.98 17.82 3.40
CA ASP A 257 0.12 17.48 4.31
C ASP A 257 -0.23 17.88 5.76
N GLU A 258 -0.74 19.09 5.97
CA GLU A 258 -1.12 19.59 7.28
C GLU A 258 -2.30 18.82 7.88
N ALA A 259 -3.27 18.42 7.06
CA ALA A 259 -4.40 17.60 7.49
C ALA A 259 -3.94 16.19 7.89
N ALA A 260 -3.07 15.56 7.10
CA ALA A 260 -2.49 14.26 7.41
C ALA A 260 -1.70 14.29 8.72
N LEU A 261 -0.87 15.33 8.92
CA LEU A 261 -0.12 15.53 10.16
C LEU A 261 -1.05 15.62 11.38
N LYS A 262 -2.16 16.37 11.29
CA LYS A 262 -3.13 16.49 12.39
C LYS A 262 -3.75 15.14 12.76
N VAL A 263 -4.09 14.31 11.75
CA VAL A 263 -4.61 12.96 11.98
C VAL A 263 -3.56 12.10 12.71
N LEU A 264 -2.30 12.14 12.26
CA LEU A 264 -1.22 11.37 12.88
C LEU A 264 -0.92 11.83 14.32
N ILE A 265 -0.90 13.14 14.59
CA ILE A 265 -0.75 13.66 15.95
C ILE A 265 -1.89 13.17 16.85
N SER A 266 -3.13 13.14 16.35
CA SER A 266 -4.27 12.63 17.12
C SER A 266 -4.21 11.11 17.33
N ALA A 267 -3.72 10.36 16.33
CA ALA A 267 -3.60 8.90 16.41
C ALA A 267 -2.45 8.46 17.33
N PHE A 268 -1.38 9.26 17.39
CA PHE A 268 -0.13 8.94 18.08
C PHE A 268 0.29 10.06 19.05
N PRO A 269 -0.53 10.42 20.05
CA PRO A 269 -0.31 11.60 20.89
C PRO A 269 1.00 11.57 21.71
N ASN A 270 1.56 10.38 21.93
CA ASN A 270 2.81 10.16 22.67
C ASN A 270 4.02 9.91 21.77
N HIS A 271 3.90 10.10 20.45
CA HIS A 271 4.98 9.88 19.49
C HIS A 271 5.51 11.19 18.94
N HIS A 272 6.80 11.19 18.57
CA HIS A 272 7.38 12.25 17.75
C HIS A 272 7.08 11.94 16.28
N ILE A 273 6.28 12.79 15.64
CA ILE A 273 5.98 12.70 14.21
C ILE A 273 7.06 13.44 13.41
N VAL A 274 7.75 12.74 12.51
CA VAL A 274 8.76 13.29 11.60
C VAL A 274 8.25 13.16 10.17
N GLN A 275 8.02 14.29 9.49
CA GLN A 275 7.56 14.29 8.10
C GLN A 275 8.75 14.28 7.12
N VAL A 276 8.72 13.36 6.17
CA VAL A 276 9.72 13.21 5.10
C VAL A 276 9.02 13.26 3.75
N ASN A 277 9.65 13.88 2.75
CA ASN A 277 9.19 13.82 1.36
C ASN A 277 9.70 12.53 0.69
N PRO A 278 8.83 11.55 0.40
CA PRO A 278 9.23 10.28 -0.18
C PRO A 278 9.00 10.23 -1.70
N LEU A 279 8.67 11.34 -2.37
CA LEU A 279 8.23 11.35 -3.76
C LEU A 279 9.18 10.61 -4.71
N ALA A 280 10.49 10.72 -4.48
CA ALA A 280 11.50 9.99 -5.22
C ALA A 280 11.42 8.46 -5.02
N LEU A 281 11.09 7.99 -3.81
CA LEU A 281 10.82 6.57 -3.52
C LEU A 281 9.50 6.13 -4.14
N ASN A 282 8.46 6.97 -4.10
CA ASN A 282 7.14 6.65 -4.63
C ASN A 282 7.13 6.39 -6.14
N LEU A 283 8.11 6.92 -6.89
CA LEU A 283 8.32 6.59 -8.30
C LEU A 283 8.67 5.11 -8.53
N TYR A 284 9.24 4.44 -7.52
CA TYR A 284 9.67 3.04 -7.57
C TYR A 284 8.77 2.10 -6.74
N GLY A 285 7.63 2.58 -6.24
CA GLY A 285 6.61 1.76 -5.58
C GLY A 285 6.50 2.03 -4.08
N GLY A 286 5.25 2.21 -3.64
CA GLY A 286 4.89 2.45 -2.25
C GLY A 286 5.61 3.64 -1.62
N GLY A 287 5.58 3.72 -0.30
CA GLY A 287 6.23 4.77 0.48
C GLY A 287 7.17 4.25 1.57
N ILE A 288 7.34 5.03 2.63
CA ILE A 288 8.27 4.73 3.72
C ILE A 288 8.01 3.34 4.33
N HIS A 289 6.75 2.94 4.47
CA HIS A 289 6.39 1.63 5.01
C HIS A 289 6.84 0.49 4.10
N CYS A 290 6.61 0.59 2.79
CA CYS A 290 6.99 -0.48 1.85
C CYS A 290 8.50 -0.73 1.79
N HIS A 291 9.30 0.30 2.04
CA HIS A 291 10.77 0.23 2.03
C HIS A 291 11.38 -0.09 3.40
N THR A 292 10.57 -0.43 4.40
CA THR A 292 11.04 -0.71 5.76
C THR A 292 10.43 -1.98 6.32
N ARG A 293 11.09 -2.57 7.32
CA ARG A 293 10.58 -3.75 8.02
C ARG A 293 11.02 -3.72 9.48
N ASN A 294 10.04 -3.71 10.39
CA ASN A 294 10.29 -3.74 11.81
C ASN A 294 10.78 -5.12 12.27
N ILE A 295 11.73 -5.13 13.20
CA ILE A 295 12.09 -6.31 13.99
C ILE A 295 11.64 -6.02 15.43
N PRO A 296 10.57 -6.66 15.93
CA PRO A 296 10.08 -6.41 17.27
C PRO A 296 11.08 -6.88 18.33
N MET A 297 11.19 -6.13 19.41
CA MET A 297 11.95 -6.57 20.58
C MET A 297 11.20 -7.71 21.28
N VAL A 298 11.90 -8.81 21.57
CA VAL A 298 11.34 -9.91 22.36
C VAL A 298 11.08 -9.39 23.78
N THR A 299 9.81 -9.33 24.16
CA THR A 299 9.42 -9.03 25.55
C THR A 299 8.88 -10.29 26.19
N ASN A 300 9.38 -10.65 27.38
CA ASN A 300 8.78 -11.69 28.23
C ASN A 300 7.49 -11.18 28.90
N LYS A 301 6.62 -10.51 28.14
CA LYS A 301 5.28 -10.19 28.64
C LYS A 301 4.47 -11.51 28.58
N PRO A 302 3.87 -11.93 29.72
CA PRO A 302 3.09 -13.15 29.79
C PRO A 302 1.86 -13.09 28.87
#